data_AF-A0A507FNT3-F1
#
_entry.id   AF-A0A507FNT3-F1
#
_cell.length_a   1.000
_cell.length_b   1.000
_cell.length_c   1.000
_cell.angle_alpha   90.00
_cell.angle_beta   90.00
_cell.angle_gamma   90.00
#
_symmetry.space_group_name_H-M   'P 1'
#
loop_
_entity.id
_entity.type
_entity.pdbx_description
1 polymer ?
#
loop_
_entity_poly.entity_id
_entity_poly.type
_entity_poly.pdbx_seq_one_letter_code
_entity_poly.pdbx_strand_id
1 'polypeptide(L)'
;MPDEGQRHKRLNDIAERMEMRLEAGALKTAEATMSLGAAFFAFINRGSVVDLAIGIVVGGAFTSIVQSFVNDLISPIIGLATQKNLNNMFLIIHCSANSTLGCRKGSDHPYGTVLQATTDGAATWNYGNFLTSVINFLLISSIMFLLVQLYSNAFLKTLKKTDSAPKKTKPCSQCFEQCHFEAIKCKCCLSFFPPKPDASSPRYGPAENNNSAK
;
A
#
# COMPACT_ATOMS: atom_id res chain seq x y z
N MET A 1 -65.77 -36.61 9.57
CA MET A 1 -64.76 -35.90 10.37
C MET A 1 -63.45 -36.63 10.17
N PRO A 2 -62.39 -35.99 9.61
CA PRO A 2 -61.14 -36.69 9.37
C PRO A 2 -60.39 -36.92 10.70
N ASP A 3 -59.80 -38.11 10.76
CA ASP A 3 -59.10 -38.79 11.84
C ASP A 3 -57.98 -37.94 12.50
N GLU A 4 -58.14 -37.60 13.79
CA GLU A 4 -57.16 -36.83 14.58
C GLU A 4 -55.80 -37.54 14.73
N GLY A 5 -55.78 -38.88 14.67
CA GLY A 5 -54.56 -39.68 14.83
C GLY A 5 -53.62 -39.54 13.63
N GLN A 6 -54.16 -39.51 12.41
CA GLN A 6 -53.37 -39.31 11.19
C GLN A 6 -52.81 -37.89 11.10
N ARG A 7 -53.53 -36.89 11.62
CA ARG A 7 -53.07 -35.49 11.63
C ARG A 7 -51.85 -35.31 12.53
N HIS A 8 -51.83 -35.95 13.70
CA HIS A 8 -50.68 -35.92 14.60
C HIS A 8 -49.44 -36.60 14.00
N LYS A 9 -49.63 -37.74 13.33
CA LYS A 9 -48.51 -38.44 12.68
C LYS A 9 -47.88 -37.63 11.55
N ARG A 10 -48.70 -36.89 10.77
CA ARG A 10 -48.18 -35.97 9.75
C ARG A 10 -47.51 -34.75 10.34
N LEU A 11 -48.02 -34.20 11.43
CA LEU A 11 -47.41 -33.05 12.10
C LEU A 11 -46.03 -33.39 12.67
N ASN A 12 -45.87 -34.59 13.22
CA ASN A 12 -44.56 -35.05 13.73
C ASN A 12 -43.58 -35.34 12.58
N ASP A 13 -44.01 -35.97 11.48
CA ASP A 13 -43.13 -36.19 10.30
C ASP A 13 -42.73 -34.87 9.62
N ILE A 14 -43.58 -33.84 9.68
CA ILE A 14 -43.24 -32.48 9.20
C ILE A 14 -42.24 -31.81 10.15
N ALA A 15 -42.40 -31.94 11.47
CA ALA A 15 -41.50 -31.37 12.47
C ALA A 15 -40.08 -31.97 12.36
N GLU A 16 -39.95 -33.30 12.29
CA GLU A 16 -38.65 -33.99 12.16
C GLU A 16 -37.93 -33.61 10.85
N ARG A 17 -38.67 -33.43 9.74
CA ARG A 17 -38.11 -32.95 8.47
C ARG A 17 -37.64 -31.49 8.53
N MET A 18 -38.22 -30.68 9.41
CA MET A 18 -37.84 -29.29 9.61
C MET A 18 -36.56 -29.20 10.44
N GLU A 19 -36.46 -30.00 11.50
CA GLU A 19 -35.26 -30.10 12.35
C GLU A 19 -34.06 -30.64 11.56
N MET A 20 -34.24 -31.68 10.74
CA MET A 20 -33.18 -32.18 9.85
C MET A 20 -32.66 -31.12 8.86
N ARG A 21 -33.51 -30.19 8.40
CA ARG A 21 -33.12 -29.11 7.49
C ARG A 21 -32.40 -27.96 8.20
N LEU A 22 -32.72 -27.72 9.47
CA LEU A 22 -32.06 -26.71 10.29
C LEU A 22 -30.61 -27.10 10.60
N GLU A 23 -30.37 -28.35 10.99
CA GLU A 23 -29.01 -28.84 11.28
C GLU A 23 -28.15 -28.93 10.00
N ALA A 24 -28.73 -29.40 8.89
CA ALA A 24 -28.03 -29.46 7.60
C ALA A 24 -27.72 -28.07 7.02
N GLY A 25 -28.54 -27.06 7.31
CA GLY A 25 -28.31 -25.66 6.92
C GLY A 25 -27.18 -25.01 7.71
N ALA A 26 -27.11 -25.26 9.02
CA ALA A 26 -26.09 -24.72 9.91
C ALA A 26 -24.69 -25.31 9.65
N LEU A 27 -24.59 -26.58 9.25
CA LEU A 27 -23.31 -27.21 8.97
C LEU A 27 -22.66 -26.65 7.67
N LYS A 28 -23.48 -26.37 6.65
CA LYS A 28 -22.99 -25.81 5.37
C LYS A 28 -22.47 -24.38 5.50
N THR A 29 -23.05 -23.57 6.38
CA THR A 29 -22.56 -22.21 6.67
C THR A 29 -21.29 -22.24 7.52
N ALA A 30 -21.12 -23.22 8.42
CA ALA A 30 -19.88 -23.42 9.17
C ALA A 30 -18.70 -23.89 8.28
N GLU A 31 -18.96 -24.79 7.32
CA GLU A 31 -17.92 -25.29 6.39
C GLU A 31 -17.47 -24.21 5.39
N ALA A 32 -18.42 -23.39 4.91
CA ALA A 32 -18.13 -22.24 4.05
C ALA A 32 -17.31 -21.15 4.77
N THR A 33 -17.53 -20.93 6.06
CA THR A 33 -16.78 -19.94 6.86
C THR A 33 -15.37 -20.41 7.23
N MET A 34 -15.15 -21.71 7.41
CA MET A 34 -13.80 -22.29 7.59
C MET A 34 -12.97 -22.28 6.29
N SER A 35 -13.61 -22.45 5.14
CA SER A 35 -12.90 -22.49 3.84
C SER A 35 -12.40 -21.11 3.38
N LEU A 36 -13.11 -20.03 3.71
CA LEU A 36 -12.71 -18.66 3.34
C LEU A 36 -11.46 -18.19 4.09
N GLY A 37 -11.38 -18.46 5.39
CA GLY A 37 -10.19 -18.15 6.19
C GLY A 37 -8.97 -18.95 5.76
N ALA A 38 -9.14 -20.25 5.50
CA ALA A 38 -8.07 -21.11 4.98
C ALA A 38 -7.63 -20.68 3.57
N ALA A 39 -8.56 -20.30 2.69
CA ALA A 39 -8.26 -19.78 1.36
C ALA A 39 -7.52 -18.43 1.42
N PHE A 40 -7.86 -17.57 2.38
CA PHE A 40 -7.18 -16.30 2.61
C PHE A 40 -5.75 -16.50 3.17
N PHE A 41 -5.58 -17.39 4.14
CA PHE A 41 -4.24 -17.77 4.63
C PHE A 41 -3.38 -18.41 3.53
N ALA A 42 -3.95 -19.28 2.71
CA ALA A 42 -3.27 -19.85 1.54
C ALA A 42 -2.90 -18.80 0.48
N PHE A 43 -3.66 -17.70 0.40
CA PHE A 43 -3.37 -16.55 -0.45
C PHE A 43 -2.25 -15.67 0.11
N ILE A 44 -2.29 -15.34 1.41
CA ILE A 44 -1.25 -14.57 2.12
C ILE A 44 0.09 -15.33 2.11
N ASN A 45 0.07 -16.64 2.32
CA ASN A 45 1.27 -17.49 2.33
C ASN A 45 1.96 -17.63 0.96
N ARG A 46 1.42 -17.03 -0.12
CA ARG A 46 2.13 -16.91 -1.40
C ARG A 46 3.37 -16.00 -1.31
N GLY A 47 3.66 -15.41 -0.14
CA GLY A 47 4.92 -14.75 0.22
C GLY A 47 5.06 -13.34 -0.36
N SER A 48 4.88 -13.19 -1.68
CA SER A 48 5.01 -11.92 -2.39
C SER A 48 3.99 -10.85 -1.97
N VAL A 49 2.85 -11.24 -1.40
CA VAL A 49 1.76 -10.32 -1.05
C VAL A 49 2.01 -9.66 0.30
N VAL A 50 2.61 -10.38 1.25
CA VAL A 50 2.85 -9.88 2.62
C VAL A 50 3.85 -8.75 2.61
N ASP A 51 4.98 -8.92 1.92
CA ASP A 51 6.03 -7.90 1.85
C ASP A 51 5.54 -6.63 1.14
N LEU A 52 4.74 -6.78 0.08
CA LEU A 52 4.10 -5.66 -0.61
C LEU A 52 3.09 -4.94 0.31
N ALA A 53 2.27 -5.69 1.05
CA ALA A 53 1.27 -5.13 1.95
C ALA A 53 1.91 -4.33 3.09
N ILE A 54 2.99 -4.83 3.68
CA ILE A 54 3.75 -4.12 4.72
C ILE A 54 4.30 -2.80 4.15
N GLY A 55 4.84 -2.81 2.92
CA GLY A 55 5.35 -1.61 2.26
C GLY A 55 4.29 -0.52 2.09
N ILE A 56 3.06 -0.88 1.71
CA ILE A 56 1.95 0.08 1.54
C ILE A 56 1.50 0.65 2.89
N VAL A 57 1.36 -0.20 3.92
CA VAL A 57 0.91 0.24 5.25
C VAL A 57 1.93 1.18 5.89
N VAL A 58 3.22 0.81 5.85
CA VAL A 58 4.30 1.66 6.38
C VAL A 58 4.43 2.95 5.58
N GLY A 59 4.32 2.88 4.24
CA GLY A 59 4.35 4.05 3.37
C GLY A 59 3.20 5.04 3.65
N GLY A 60 2.00 4.52 3.88
CA GLY A 60 0.83 5.33 4.26
C GLY A 60 1.02 6.00 5.62
N ALA A 61 1.41 5.25 6.64
CA ALA A 61 1.63 5.79 8.00
C ALA A 61 2.72 6.87 8.02
N PHE A 62 3.84 6.64 7.32
CA PHE A 62 4.92 7.61 7.24
C PHE A 62 4.52 8.89 6.50
N THR A 63 3.76 8.77 5.40
CA THR A 63 3.24 9.93 4.68
C THR A 63 2.36 10.80 5.58
N SER A 64 1.51 10.20 6.42
CA SER A 64 0.67 10.94 7.37
C SER A 64 1.49 11.71 8.41
N ILE A 65 2.57 11.11 8.96
CA ILE A 65 3.45 11.78 9.92
C ILE A 65 4.08 13.04 9.29
N VAL A 66 4.53 12.93 8.04
CA VAL A 66 5.15 14.05 7.33
C VAL A 66 4.12 15.11 6.99
N GLN A 67 2.92 14.71 6.59
CA GLN A 67 1.81 15.63 6.36
C GLN A 67 1.46 16.41 7.63
N SER A 68 1.36 15.76 8.80
CA SER A 68 1.15 16.45 10.08
C SER A 68 2.29 17.41 10.40
N PHE A 69 3.55 17.01 10.20
CA PHE A 69 4.68 17.92 10.41
C PHE A 69 4.60 19.18 9.53
N VAL A 70 4.23 19.02 8.25
CA VAL A 70 4.12 20.16 7.33
C VAL A 70 2.89 21.02 7.63
N ASN A 71 1.73 20.41 7.89
CA ASN A 71 0.49 21.12 8.14
C ASN A 71 0.46 21.80 9.51
N ASP A 72 0.99 21.15 10.55
CA ASP A 72 0.86 21.62 11.93
C ASP A 72 2.07 22.45 12.38
N LEU A 73 3.25 22.25 11.78
CA LEU A 73 4.47 22.97 12.16
C LEU A 73 4.88 24.02 11.12
N ILE A 74 4.95 23.64 9.85
CA ILE A 74 5.48 24.52 8.80
C ILE A 74 4.44 25.53 8.33
N SER A 75 3.20 25.10 8.10
CA SER A 75 2.14 25.98 7.57
C SER A 75 1.82 27.16 8.50
N PRO A 76 1.77 27.04 9.84
CA PRO A 76 1.59 28.19 10.74
C PRO A 76 2.78 29.16 10.70
N ILE A 77 4.02 28.67 10.56
CA ILE A 77 5.21 29.53 10.44
C ILE A 77 5.15 30.35 9.15
N ILE A 78 4.76 29.72 8.04
CA ILE A 78 4.57 30.42 6.75
C ILE A 78 3.37 31.40 6.84
N GLY A 79 2.31 31.01 7.53
CA GLY A 79 1.13 31.84 7.79
C GLY A 79 1.46 33.10 8.58
N LEU A 80 2.32 32.99 9.61
CA LEU A 80 2.83 34.14 10.37
C LEU A 80 3.70 35.06 9.52
N ALA A 81 4.54 34.50 8.64
CA ALA A 81 5.36 35.29 7.72
C ALA A 81 4.53 36.06 6.69
N THR A 82 3.40 35.50 6.26
CA THR A 82 2.54 36.08 5.20
C THR A 82 1.37 36.90 5.77
N GLN A 83 1.18 36.92 7.09
CA GLN A 83 0.05 37.55 7.81
C GLN A 83 -1.34 37.11 7.32
N LYS A 84 -1.42 36.08 6.48
CA LYS A 84 -2.63 35.54 5.87
C LYS A 84 -2.51 34.01 5.79
N ASN A 85 -3.61 33.32 6.10
CA ASN A 85 -3.72 31.89 5.85
C ASN A 85 -3.81 31.65 4.34
N LEU A 86 -2.83 30.94 3.75
CA LEU A 86 -2.82 30.66 2.32
C LEU A 86 -4.10 29.94 1.87
N ASN A 87 -4.64 29.05 2.70
CA ASN A 87 -5.90 28.33 2.43
C ASN A 87 -7.12 29.25 2.25
N ASN A 88 -7.12 30.41 2.92
CA ASN A 88 -8.24 31.37 2.89
C ASN A 88 -8.00 32.48 1.87
N MET A 89 -7.00 32.33 1.00
CA MET A 89 -6.80 33.22 -0.12
C MET A 89 -7.60 32.70 -1.32
N PHE A 90 -8.78 33.28 -1.50
CA PHE A 90 -9.70 32.96 -2.59
C PHE A 90 -10.20 34.23 -3.24
N LEU A 91 -10.71 34.10 -4.45
CA LEU A 91 -11.28 35.21 -5.22
C LEU A 91 -12.72 34.88 -5.59
N ILE A 92 -13.65 35.79 -5.34
CA ILE A 92 -15.06 35.57 -5.66
C ILE A 92 -15.34 36.11 -7.07
N ILE A 93 -15.79 35.23 -7.97
CA ILE A 93 -16.09 35.56 -9.36
C ILE A 93 -17.56 35.91 -9.52
N HIS A 94 -18.43 35.11 -8.89
CA HIS A 94 -19.87 35.35 -8.87
C HIS A 94 -20.37 35.56 -7.45
N CYS A 95 -21.07 36.66 -7.28
CA CYS A 95 -21.78 36.98 -6.05
C CYS A 95 -23.18 36.39 -6.10
N SER A 96 -23.57 35.75 -5.00
CA SER A 96 -24.95 35.35 -4.75
C SER A 96 -25.75 36.53 -4.25
N ALA A 97 -27.02 36.63 -4.68
CA ALA A 97 -27.95 37.68 -4.26
C ALA A 97 -28.39 37.54 -2.79
N ASN A 98 -28.20 36.35 -2.17
CA ASN A 98 -28.60 36.04 -0.79
C ASN A 98 -27.44 36.14 0.21
N SER A 99 -26.49 37.05 0.00
CA SER A 99 -25.38 37.24 0.94
C SER A 99 -25.80 38.09 2.14
N THR A 100 -25.55 37.59 3.35
CA THR A 100 -25.85 38.28 4.62
C THR A 100 -24.81 39.34 4.99
N LEU A 101 -23.57 39.23 4.47
CA LEU A 101 -22.47 40.16 4.73
C LEU A 101 -22.15 41.10 3.54
N GLY A 102 -22.89 40.96 2.44
CA GLY A 102 -22.65 41.66 1.18
C GLY A 102 -21.53 40.98 0.38
N CYS A 103 -21.70 40.87 -0.94
CA CYS A 103 -20.69 40.25 -1.80
C CYS A 103 -20.06 41.27 -2.74
N ARG A 104 -18.72 41.28 -2.77
CA ARG A 104 -17.90 42.06 -3.70
C ARG A 104 -17.07 41.11 -4.55
N LYS A 105 -17.01 41.36 -5.86
CA LYS A 105 -16.15 40.62 -6.78
C LYS A 105 -14.69 41.02 -6.58
N GLY A 106 -13.77 40.06 -6.71
CA GLY A 106 -12.34 40.31 -6.56
C GLY A 106 -11.77 39.85 -5.21
N SER A 107 -10.64 40.43 -4.81
CA SER A 107 -9.91 40.09 -3.56
C SER A 107 -10.47 40.75 -2.31
N ASP A 108 -11.28 41.80 -2.47
CA ASP A 108 -11.76 42.65 -1.37
C ASP A 108 -13.19 42.28 -1.02
N HIS A 109 -13.35 41.08 -0.45
CA HIS A 109 -14.64 40.54 -0.03
C HIS A 109 -14.72 40.40 1.50
N PRO A 110 -15.91 40.56 2.12
CA PRO A 110 -16.06 40.54 3.58
C PRO A 110 -16.02 39.12 4.18
N TYR A 111 -15.88 38.09 3.35
CA TYR A 111 -15.78 36.70 3.80
C TYR A 111 -14.41 36.40 4.39
N GLY A 112 -14.37 35.88 5.62
CA GLY A 112 -13.14 35.47 6.29
C GLY A 112 -12.66 34.06 5.92
N THR A 113 -13.54 33.21 5.39
CA THR A 113 -13.22 31.84 5.00
C THR A 113 -13.95 31.41 3.73
N VAL A 114 -13.37 30.43 3.03
CA VAL A 114 -13.93 29.86 1.80
C VAL A 114 -15.30 29.20 2.04
N LEU A 115 -15.47 28.60 3.22
CA LEU A 115 -16.72 27.93 3.62
C LEU A 115 -17.88 28.93 3.64
N GLN A 116 -17.67 30.12 4.22
CA GLN A 116 -18.71 31.15 4.31
C GLN A 116 -19.14 31.66 2.93
N ALA A 117 -18.19 31.82 2.01
CA ALA A 117 -18.50 32.24 0.65
C ALA A 117 -19.25 31.15 -0.13
N THR A 118 -18.93 29.88 0.13
CA THR A 118 -19.59 28.73 -0.51
C THR A 118 -21.01 28.54 0.02
N THR A 119 -21.25 28.71 1.33
CA THR A 119 -22.59 28.59 1.93
C THR A 119 -23.55 29.68 1.44
N ASP A 120 -23.03 30.86 1.13
CA ASP A 120 -23.81 31.94 0.54
C ASP A 120 -24.14 31.71 -0.95
N GLY A 121 -23.55 30.68 -1.58
CA GLY A 121 -23.73 30.37 -3.00
C GLY A 121 -22.86 31.22 -3.93
N ALA A 122 -21.81 31.86 -3.42
CA ALA A 122 -20.86 32.60 -4.24
C ALA A 122 -19.87 31.64 -4.92
N ALA A 123 -19.60 31.85 -6.22
CA ALA A 123 -18.61 31.06 -6.94
C ALA A 123 -17.20 31.58 -6.61
N THR A 124 -16.42 30.77 -5.90
CA THR A 124 -15.07 31.10 -5.43
C THR A 124 -13.99 30.37 -6.21
N TRP A 125 -12.92 31.07 -6.57
CA TRP A 125 -11.69 30.49 -7.08
C TRP A 125 -10.67 30.39 -5.94
N ASN A 126 -10.48 29.16 -5.45
CA ASN A 126 -9.69 28.87 -4.24
C ASN A 126 -8.24 28.54 -4.58
N TYR A 127 -7.53 29.49 -5.18
CA TYR A 127 -6.12 29.31 -5.57
C TYR A 127 -5.20 29.14 -4.35
N GLY A 128 -5.61 29.65 -3.19
CA GLY A 128 -4.94 29.44 -1.91
C GLY A 128 -4.75 27.97 -1.54
N ASN A 129 -5.82 27.16 -1.61
CA ASN A 129 -5.75 25.73 -1.30
C ASN A 129 -4.86 24.95 -2.28
N PHE A 130 -4.88 25.35 -3.56
CA PHE A 130 -4.00 24.80 -4.57
C PHE A 130 -2.52 25.11 -4.26
N LEU A 131 -2.21 26.37 -3.94
CA LEU A 131 -0.86 26.78 -3.61
C LEU A 131 -0.33 26.08 -2.35
N THR A 132 -1.16 25.93 -1.31
CA THR A 132 -0.83 25.13 -0.13
C THR A 132 -0.52 23.68 -0.51
N SER A 133 -1.33 23.06 -1.39
CA SER A 133 -1.10 21.68 -1.84
C SER A 133 0.23 21.53 -2.60
N VAL A 134 0.58 22.50 -3.45
CA VAL A 134 1.86 22.53 -4.18
C VAL A 134 3.04 22.72 -3.22
N ILE A 135 2.93 23.63 -2.26
CA ILE A 135 3.95 23.84 -1.22
C ILE A 135 4.12 22.58 -0.38
N ASN A 136 3.03 21.93 0.03
CA ASN A 136 3.05 20.70 0.79
C ASN A 136 3.72 19.56 0.01
N PHE A 137 3.41 19.42 -1.29
CA PHE A 137 4.06 18.44 -2.14
C PHE A 137 5.59 18.67 -2.22
N LEU A 138 6.02 19.91 -2.42
CA LEU A 138 7.45 20.27 -2.45
C LEU A 138 8.14 20.02 -1.11
N LEU A 139 7.49 20.38 0.00
CA LEU A 139 8.03 20.18 1.35
C LEU A 139 8.12 18.71 1.72
N ILE A 140 7.07 17.92 1.49
CA ILE A 140 7.08 16.47 1.73
C ILE A 140 8.18 15.84 0.90
N SER A 141 8.23 16.10 -0.41
CA SER A 141 9.29 15.57 -1.28
C SER A 141 10.69 15.95 -0.79
N SER A 142 10.90 17.22 -0.42
CA SER A 142 12.18 17.72 0.10
C SER A 142 12.57 17.07 1.43
N ILE A 143 11.62 16.87 2.36
CA ILE A 143 11.88 16.24 3.66
C ILE A 143 12.14 14.75 3.48
N MET A 144 11.41 14.06 2.62
CA MET A 144 11.65 12.65 2.27
C MET A 144 13.04 12.45 1.68
N PHE A 145 13.41 13.30 0.74
CA PHE A 145 14.73 13.30 0.16
C PHE A 145 15.82 13.53 1.22
N LEU A 146 15.65 14.54 2.09
CA LEU A 146 16.62 14.83 3.15
C LEU A 146 16.71 13.71 4.19
N LEU A 147 15.60 13.10 4.61
CA LEU A 147 15.62 11.99 5.57
C LEU A 147 16.31 10.76 4.99
N VAL A 148 16.02 10.40 3.74
CA VAL A 148 16.69 9.29 3.05
C VAL A 148 18.17 9.60 2.85
N GLN A 149 18.53 10.83 2.49
CA GLN A 149 19.91 11.24 2.31
C GLN A 149 20.68 11.30 3.64
N LEU A 150 20.03 11.73 4.73
CA LEU A 150 20.60 11.74 6.08
C LEU A 150 20.82 10.32 6.58
N TYR A 151 19.81 9.46 6.47
CA TYR A 151 19.93 8.04 6.81
C TYR A 151 20.99 7.34 5.94
N SER A 152 21.03 7.62 4.64
CA SER A 152 22.01 7.05 3.72
C SER A 152 23.44 7.52 4.00
N ASN A 153 23.61 8.81 4.30
CA ASN A 153 24.93 9.38 4.57
C ASN A 153 25.44 9.06 5.98
N ALA A 154 24.56 8.95 6.99
CA ALA A 154 24.95 8.70 8.38
C ALA A 154 24.91 7.21 8.77
N PHE A 155 23.88 6.46 8.36
CA PHE A 155 23.64 5.09 8.81
C PHE A 155 24.06 4.04 7.77
N LEU A 156 23.77 4.24 6.48
CA LEU A 156 24.21 3.31 5.42
C LEU A 156 25.71 3.40 5.11
N LYS A 157 26.42 4.51 5.40
CA LYS A 157 27.90 4.50 5.36
C LYS A 157 28.50 3.53 6.38
N THR A 158 27.79 3.29 7.49
CA THR A 158 28.21 2.37 8.55
C THR A 158 27.73 0.93 8.27
N LEU A 159 26.57 0.75 7.60
CA LEU A 159 26.02 -0.56 7.21
C LEU A 159 26.39 -1.05 5.79
N LYS A 160 26.98 -0.22 4.92
CA LYS A 160 27.50 -0.65 3.61
C LYS A 160 28.62 -1.69 3.71
N LYS A 161 29.09 -2.00 4.92
CA LYS A 161 29.99 -3.11 5.19
C LYS A 161 29.27 -4.46 5.42
N THR A 162 27.94 -4.49 5.56
CA THR A 162 27.25 -5.71 6.00
C THR A 162 26.11 -6.19 5.09
N ASP A 163 25.25 -5.35 4.47
CA ASP A 163 24.00 -5.91 3.88
C ASP A 163 23.63 -5.38 2.49
N SER A 164 24.58 -5.35 1.55
CA SER A 164 24.26 -5.12 0.13
C SER A 164 25.10 -5.99 -0.80
N ALA A 165 25.06 -7.30 -0.56
CA ALA A 165 25.02 -8.21 -1.69
C ALA A 165 23.58 -8.72 -1.77
N PRO A 166 22.78 -8.41 -2.82
CA PRO A 166 21.70 -9.34 -3.16
C PRO A 166 22.36 -10.71 -3.16
N LYS A 167 21.83 -11.67 -2.37
CA LYS A 167 22.36 -13.04 -2.37
C LYS A 167 22.36 -13.46 -3.83
N LYS A 168 23.53 -13.39 -4.48
CA LYS A 168 23.66 -13.71 -5.88
C LYS A 168 23.19 -15.16 -5.95
N THR A 169 22.17 -15.45 -6.74
CA THR A 169 21.65 -16.80 -6.94
C THR A 169 21.99 -17.20 -8.36
N LYS A 170 22.63 -18.36 -8.51
CA LYS A 170 22.91 -18.95 -9.82
C LYS A 170 21.91 -20.08 -10.06
N PRO A 171 21.26 -20.15 -11.23
CA PRO A 171 20.39 -21.26 -11.57
C PRO A 171 21.22 -22.54 -11.73
N CYS A 172 20.72 -23.66 -11.20
CA CYS A 172 21.32 -24.97 -11.43
C CYS A 172 20.98 -25.47 -12.85
N SER A 173 21.97 -25.94 -13.62
CA SER A 173 21.74 -26.43 -14.99
C SER A 173 20.95 -27.75 -15.05
N GLN A 174 20.94 -28.53 -13.96
CA GLN A 174 20.31 -29.84 -13.90
C GLN A 174 18.88 -29.77 -13.35
N CYS A 175 18.63 -28.96 -12.32
CA CYS A 175 17.34 -28.91 -11.63
C CYS A 175 16.66 -27.53 -11.65
N PHE A 176 17.24 -26.53 -12.32
CA PHE A 176 16.72 -25.15 -12.47
C PHE A 176 16.38 -24.38 -11.17
N GLU A 177 16.69 -24.94 -10.01
CA GLU A 177 16.53 -24.30 -8.70
C GLU A 177 17.55 -23.16 -8.50
N GLN A 178 17.15 -22.10 -7.78
CA GLN A 178 18.05 -20.99 -7.42
C GLN A 178 18.97 -21.40 -6.27
N CYS A 179 20.24 -21.66 -6.59
CA CYS A 179 21.27 -21.98 -5.60
C CYS A 179 22.05 -20.73 -5.20
N HIS A 180 22.53 -20.69 -3.95
CA HIS A 180 23.43 -19.62 -3.49
C HIS A 180 24.68 -19.54 -4.39
N PHE A 181 25.17 -18.33 -4.68
CA PHE A 181 26.31 -18.12 -5.59
C PHE A 181 27.57 -18.86 -5.15
N GLU A 182 27.82 -18.92 -3.84
CA GLU A 182 28.94 -19.66 -3.23
C GLU A 182 28.72 -21.19 -3.13
N ALA A 183 27.57 -21.72 -3.59
CA ALA A 183 27.30 -23.15 -3.47
C ALA A 183 28.22 -23.98 -4.39
N ILE A 184 28.95 -24.91 -3.79
CA ILE A 184 29.81 -25.89 -4.46
C ILE A 184 28.99 -27.08 -4.98
N LYS A 185 27.94 -27.45 -4.24
CA LYS A 185 26.98 -28.49 -4.60
C LYS A 185 25.55 -27.95 -4.51
N CYS A 186 24.69 -28.39 -5.42
CA CYS A 186 23.26 -28.10 -5.35
C CYS A 186 22.62 -28.89 -4.19
N LYS A 187 21.75 -28.25 -3.38
CA LYS A 187 21.04 -28.94 -2.29
C LYS A 187 19.98 -29.92 -2.81
N CYS A 188 19.35 -29.59 -3.95
CA CYS A 188 18.23 -30.33 -4.51
C CYS A 188 18.71 -31.57 -5.30
N CYS A 189 19.69 -31.40 -6.19
CA CYS A 189 20.17 -32.49 -7.06
C CYS A 189 21.59 -32.99 -6.76
N LEU A 190 22.28 -32.45 -5.75
CA LEU A 190 23.68 -32.78 -5.39
C LEU A 190 24.72 -32.60 -6.52
N SER A 191 24.32 -32.09 -7.68
CA SER A 191 25.23 -31.82 -8.79
C SER A 191 26.28 -30.79 -8.37
N PHE A 192 27.50 -31.01 -8.87
CA PHE A 192 28.64 -30.14 -8.62
C PHE A 192 28.62 -28.98 -9.61
N PHE A 193 28.85 -27.76 -9.12
CA PHE A 193 29.01 -26.59 -9.97
C PHE A 193 30.47 -26.46 -10.41
N PRO A 194 30.75 -26.05 -11.66
CA PRO A 194 32.12 -25.73 -12.05
C PRO A 194 32.70 -24.66 -11.13
N PRO A 195 33.97 -24.79 -10.70
CA PRO A 195 34.60 -23.84 -9.79
C PRO A 195 34.62 -22.45 -10.44
N LYS A 196 34.32 -21.42 -9.65
CA LYS A 196 34.41 -20.03 -10.11
C LYS A 196 35.85 -19.76 -10.57
N PRO A 197 36.07 -19.15 -11.75
CA PRO A 197 37.38 -18.66 -12.11
C PRO A 197 37.79 -17.63 -11.05
N ASP A 198 38.88 -17.92 -10.34
CA ASP A 198 39.50 -17.02 -9.38
C ASP A 198 40.12 -15.83 -10.13
N ALA A 199 39.94 -14.62 -9.59
CA ALA A 199 40.45 -13.39 -10.21
C ALA A 199 42.00 -13.34 -10.33
N SER A 200 42.71 -14.36 -9.84
CA SER A 200 44.16 -14.54 -9.91
C SER A 200 44.64 -15.50 -11.02
N SER A 201 43.74 -16.19 -11.71
CA SER A 201 44.10 -17.16 -12.76
C SER A 201 44.26 -16.48 -14.14
N PRO A 202 45.44 -16.50 -14.80
CA PRO A 202 45.64 -15.82 -16.07
C PRO A 202 45.09 -16.56 -17.30
N ARG A 203 44.43 -17.72 -17.16
CA ARG A 203 43.99 -18.49 -18.33
C ARG A 203 42.71 -19.27 -18.07
N TYR A 204 41.58 -18.71 -18.49
CA TYR A 204 40.53 -19.52 -19.09
C TYR A 204 39.75 -18.69 -20.09
N GLY A 205 40.11 -18.81 -21.37
CA GLY A 205 39.22 -18.42 -22.47
C GLY A 205 38.01 -19.36 -22.52
N PRO A 206 36.88 -18.93 -23.09
CA PRO A 206 35.66 -19.72 -23.09
C PRO A 206 35.88 -21.04 -23.83
N ALA A 207 35.47 -22.15 -23.20
CA ALA A 207 35.46 -23.47 -23.82
C ALA A 207 34.52 -23.45 -25.03
N GLU A 208 35.11 -23.69 -26.20
CA GLU A 208 34.48 -23.83 -27.50
C GLU A 208 33.45 -24.99 -27.48
N ASN A 209 32.26 -24.70 -27.98
CA ASN A 209 31.09 -25.56 -27.97
C ASN A 209 31.06 -26.47 -29.19
N ASN A 210 31.73 -27.62 -29.11
CA ASN A 210 31.75 -28.56 -30.22
C ASN A 210 30.53 -29.49 -30.14
N ASN A 211 29.40 -29.02 -30.69
CA ASN A 211 28.41 -29.91 -31.26
C ASN A 211 29.06 -30.66 -32.44
N SER A 212 29.51 -31.89 -32.19
CA SER A 212 29.68 -32.91 -33.22
C SER A 212 28.94 -34.14 -32.75
N ALA A 213 27.61 -34.02 -32.79
CA ALA A 213 26.73 -35.15 -32.97
C ALA A 213 26.98 -35.69 -34.40
N LYS A 214 27.12 -37.01 -34.42
CA LYS A 214 27.11 -37.89 -35.58
C LYS A 214 25.77 -37.85 -36.31
#